data_AF-A0A9E3QZC7-F1
#
_entry.id   AF-A0A9E3QZC7-F1
#
_cell.length_a   1.000
_cell.length_b   1.000
_cell.length_c   1.000
_cell.angle_alpha   90.00
_cell.angle_beta   90.00
_cell.angle_gamma   90.00
#
_symmetry.space_group_name_H-M   'P 1'
#
loop_
_entity.id
_entity.type
_entity.pdbx_description
1 polymer ?
#
loop_
_entity_poly.entity_id
_entity_poly.type
_entity_poly.pdbx_seq_one_letter_code
_entity_poly.pdbx_strand_id
1 'polypeptide(L)'
;MRLLLVVTFSAALAACTCGGGSGGPGTDGGTDAGRDAGPADAGQDAGAPFDEFDAWREMRGVVRRSPDAVPARADALVAAKDVEGLFTLVRDDVALLPSTPQGFDSANTQVRWGPRATLRGQAGTPRERAELLKALYLRAGFTAEVVVGVPVPSASCARLLARGPQRALDYPATAEQTARWAKVLPADATLKGPAPSALDPDGGVRA
;
A
#
# COMPACT_ATOMS: atom_id res chain seq x y z
N MET A 1 29.36 17.48 7.78
CA MET A 1 30.01 16.23 8.24
C MET A 1 28.93 15.16 8.41
N ARG A 2 29.31 13.90 8.19
CA ARG A 2 28.48 12.74 7.85
C ARG A 2 27.46 12.31 8.92
N LEU A 3 26.40 11.68 8.39
CA LEU A 3 25.36 10.87 9.02
C LEU A 3 25.91 9.89 10.07
N LEU A 4 25.17 9.70 11.17
CA LEU A 4 25.29 8.52 12.03
C LEU A 4 23.89 8.03 12.36
N LEU A 5 23.37 7.17 11.48
CA LEU A 5 22.28 6.25 11.78
C LEU A 5 22.96 4.98 12.33
N VAL A 6 22.82 4.72 13.63
CA VAL A 6 23.34 3.50 14.25
C VAL A 6 22.23 2.45 14.17
N VAL A 7 22.40 1.49 13.26
CA VAL A 7 21.61 0.26 13.22
C VAL A 7 22.47 -0.86 13.77
N THR A 8 22.17 -1.32 14.97
CA THR A 8 22.84 -2.47 15.58
C THR A 8 22.22 -3.76 15.06
N PHE A 9 23.02 -4.58 14.37
CA PHE A 9 22.67 -5.96 14.02
C PHE A 9 23.18 -6.88 15.13
N SER A 10 22.27 -7.58 15.83
CA SER A 10 22.61 -8.76 16.62
C SER A 10 22.00 -9.98 15.95
N ALA A 11 22.84 -10.78 15.30
CA ALA A 11 22.49 -12.10 14.82
C ALA A 11 22.93 -13.13 15.87
N ALA A 12 21.98 -13.65 16.64
CA ALA A 12 22.21 -14.83 17.48
C ALA A 12 22.03 -16.08 16.61
N LEU A 13 23.13 -16.81 16.38
CA LEU A 13 23.10 -18.19 15.91
C LEU A 13 22.57 -19.08 17.03
N ALA A 14 21.55 -19.87 16.76
CA ALA A 14 21.23 -21.06 17.53
C ALA A 14 20.85 -22.18 16.55
N ALA A 15 21.62 -23.26 16.59
CA ALA A 15 21.40 -24.50 15.84
C ALA A 15 21.11 -25.66 16.82
N CYS A 16 20.38 -26.66 16.29
CA CYS A 16 20.12 -28.01 16.81
C CYS A 16 19.07 -28.07 17.96
N THR A 17 18.11 -29.01 18.00
CA THR A 17 18.17 -30.46 17.75
C THR A 17 16.78 -31.04 17.42
N CYS A 18 16.78 -32.31 17.00
CA CYS A 18 15.67 -33.16 16.56
C CYS A 18 15.06 -34.03 17.69
N GLY A 19 13.84 -34.54 17.44
CA GLY A 19 13.12 -35.58 18.20
C GLY A 19 11.74 -35.09 18.67
N GLY A 20 10.58 -35.70 18.42
CA GLY A 20 10.22 -37.08 18.05
C GLY A 20 9.35 -37.66 19.17
N GLY A 21 8.04 -37.82 18.98
CA GLY A 21 7.18 -38.51 19.98
C GLY A 21 5.66 -38.27 19.91
N SER A 22 5.02 -39.05 19.03
CA SER A 22 3.65 -39.63 19.06
C SER A 22 2.66 -39.34 20.21
N GLY A 23 1.43 -39.00 19.83
CA GLY A 23 0.20 -39.23 20.63
C GLY A 23 -1.08 -38.78 19.89
N GLY A 24 -1.73 -39.66 19.14
CA GLY A 24 -3.15 -39.51 18.74
C GLY A 24 -4.08 -40.24 19.73
N PRO A 25 -5.40 -40.41 19.50
CA PRO A 25 -6.22 -39.97 18.36
C PRO A 25 -7.49 -39.17 18.77
N GLY A 26 -8.09 -38.48 17.81
CA GLY A 26 -9.43 -37.88 17.92
C GLY A 26 -9.96 -37.67 16.51
N THR A 27 -10.65 -38.68 15.99
CA THR A 27 -11.24 -38.72 14.65
C THR A 27 -12.74 -38.49 14.73
N ASP A 28 -13.18 -37.35 14.24
CA ASP A 28 -14.52 -37.02 13.78
C ASP A 28 -14.32 -36.00 12.65
N GLY A 29 -14.30 -36.42 11.38
CA GLY A 29 -15.48 -36.91 10.70
C GLY A 29 -16.06 -35.75 9.89
N GLY A 30 -15.57 -35.56 8.66
CA GLY A 30 -16.02 -34.49 7.78
C GLY A 30 -15.12 -34.32 6.55
N THR A 31 -15.04 -35.34 5.71
CA THR A 31 -14.51 -35.24 4.35
C THR A 31 -15.48 -34.44 3.48
N ASP A 32 -15.33 -33.13 3.44
CA ASP A 32 -15.89 -32.30 2.38
C ASP A 32 -14.83 -32.12 1.29
N ALA A 33 -14.47 -33.26 0.69
CA ALA A 33 -13.85 -33.28 -0.61
C ALA A 33 -14.90 -32.84 -1.65
N GLY A 34 -14.96 -31.54 -1.91
CA GLY A 34 -15.74 -31.01 -3.03
C GLY A 34 -16.30 -29.62 -2.77
N ARG A 35 -15.91 -28.70 -3.66
CA ARG A 35 -16.30 -27.27 -3.74
C ARG A 35 -15.42 -26.35 -2.92
N ASP A 36 -14.27 -26.02 -3.50
CA ASP A 36 -13.82 -24.63 -3.69
C ASP A 36 -12.74 -24.59 -4.78
N ALA A 37 -13.08 -25.18 -5.94
CA ALA A 37 -12.55 -24.64 -7.17
C ALA A 37 -13.39 -23.38 -7.46
N GLY A 38 -13.01 -22.26 -6.84
CA GLY A 38 -13.35 -20.96 -7.42
C GLY A 38 -12.93 -21.01 -8.90
N PRO A 39 -13.67 -20.37 -9.83
CA PRO A 39 -13.37 -20.52 -11.24
C PRO A 39 -11.91 -20.11 -11.48
N ALA A 40 -11.09 -21.13 -11.68
CA ALA A 40 -9.79 -20.97 -12.28
C ALA A 40 -10.13 -20.57 -13.71
N ASP A 41 -10.19 -19.26 -13.93
CA ASP A 41 -10.13 -18.64 -15.26
C ASP A 41 -8.70 -18.83 -15.78
N ALA A 42 -8.34 -20.10 -15.92
CA ALA A 42 -7.10 -20.59 -16.47
C ALA A 42 -7.37 -20.84 -17.96
N GLY A 43 -7.30 -19.75 -18.72
CA GLY A 43 -6.98 -19.76 -20.14
C GLY A 43 -8.00 -20.43 -21.05
N GLN A 44 -8.97 -19.65 -21.53
CA GLN A 44 -9.77 -20.07 -22.67
C GLN A 44 -10.15 -18.95 -23.63
N ASP A 45 -9.24 -18.01 -23.88
CA ASP A 45 -9.39 -16.98 -24.93
C ASP A 45 -8.14 -16.88 -25.82
N ALA A 46 -7.45 -17.99 -26.07
CA ALA A 46 -6.42 -18.04 -27.12
C ALA A 46 -7.09 -17.99 -28.51
N GLY A 47 -7.71 -16.85 -28.86
CA GLY A 47 -8.41 -16.62 -30.11
C GLY A 47 -9.62 -15.68 -30.06
N ALA A 48 -10.06 -15.25 -28.88
CA ALA A 48 -11.14 -14.26 -28.78
C ALA A 48 -10.65 -12.88 -29.24
N PRO A 49 -11.46 -12.11 -29.99
CA PRO A 49 -11.11 -10.75 -30.35
C PRO A 49 -10.99 -9.88 -29.08
N PHE A 50 -9.95 -9.04 -29.03
CA PHE A 50 -9.73 -8.11 -27.92
C PHE A 50 -11.00 -7.30 -27.62
N ASP A 51 -11.53 -7.45 -26.42
CA ASP A 51 -12.81 -6.88 -26.01
C ASP A 51 -12.69 -5.77 -24.94
N GLU A 52 -13.83 -5.29 -24.42
CA GLU A 52 -13.88 -4.26 -23.40
C GLU A 52 -13.21 -4.70 -22.09
N PHE A 53 -13.41 -5.96 -21.66
CA PHE A 53 -12.84 -6.48 -20.43
C PHE A 53 -11.33 -6.68 -20.55
N ASP A 54 -10.83 -7.05 -21.72
CA ASP A 54 -9.40 -7.05 -22.03
C ASP A 54 -8.77 -5.68 -21.89
N ALA A 55 -9.40 -4.64 -22.45
CA ALA A 55 -8.94 -3.26 -22.28
C ALA A 55 -8.90 -2.85 -20.81
N TRP A 56 -9.95 -3.13 -20.02
CA TRP A 56 -9.97 -2.84 -18.58
C TRP A 56 -8.89 -3.61 -17.80
N ARG A 57 -8.65 -4.88 -18.14
CA ARG A 57 -7.58 -5.69 -17.53
C ARG A 57 -6.19 -5.11 -17.85
N GLU A 58 -5.95 -4.72 -19.10
CA GLU A 58 -4.68 -4.13 -19.53
C GLU A 58 -4.46 -2.76 -18.87
N MET A 59 -5.46 -1.88 -18.86
CA MET A 59 -5.42 -0.57 -18.17
C MET A 59 -5.14 -0.73 -16.68
N ARG A 60 -5.84 -1.65 -15.99
CA ARG A 60 -5.56 -1.96 -14.58
C ARG A 60 -4.12 -2.43 -14.38
N GLY A 61 -3.59 -3.23 -15.32
CA GLY A 61 -2.19 -3.63 -15.33
C GLY A 61 -1.23 -2.46 -15.45
N VAL A 62 -1.52 -1.50 -16.34
CA VAL A 62 -0.73 -0.26 -16.49
C VAL A 62 -0.77 0.58 -15.22
N VAL A 63 -1.94 0.82 -14.64
CA VAL A 63 -2.08 1.55 -13.36
C VAL A 63 -1.28 0.88 -12.26
N ARG A 64 -1.27 -0.46 -12.17
CA ARG A 64 -0.51 -1.19 -11.14
C ARG A 64 1.01 -1.13 -11.34
N ARG A 65 1.47 -0.97 -12.58
CA ARG A 65 2.90 -0.80 -12.90
C ARG A 65 3.33 0.67 -12.85
N SER A 66 2.39 1.60 -12.82
CA SER A 66 2.70 3.01 -12.67
C SER A 66 3.53 3.23 -11.39
N PRO A 67 4.53 4.11 -11.43
CA PRO A 67 5.26 4.51 -10.24
C PRO A 67 4.34 5.13 -9.16
N ASP A 68 3.09 5.47 -9.53
CA ASP A 68 2.05 5.98 -8.65
C ASP A 68 1.36 4.90 -7.79
N ALA A 69 1.51 3.62 -8.12
CA ALA A 69 0.95 2.51 -7.34
C ALA A 69 1.77 2.26 -6.05
N VAL A 70 1.74 3.22 -5.11
CA VAL A 70 2.54 3.18 -3.87
C VAL A 70 2.38 1.90 -3.07
N PRO A 71 1.17 1.33 -2.89
CA PRO A 71 1.05 0.06 -2.19
C PRO A 71 1.86 -1.06 -2.87
N ALA A 72 1.77 -1.17 -4.20
CA ALA A 72 2.51 -2.19 -4.95
C ALA A 72 4.03 -1.97 -4.88
N ARG A 73 4.48 -0.71 -4.95
CA ARG A 73 5.90 -0.36 -4.75
C ARG A 73 6.39 -0.69 -3.34
N ALA A 74 5.62 -0.36 -2.31
CA ALA A 74 5.95 -0.69 -0.94
C ALA A 74 6.05 -2.21 -0.75
N ASP A 75 5.15 -2.98 -1.36
CA ASP A 75 5.19 -4.45 -1.33
C ASP A 75 6.44 -5.01 -2.03
N ALA A 76 6.83 -4.45 -3.17
CA ALA A 76 8.06 -4.82 -3.88
C ALA A 76 9.32 -4.52 -3.04
N LEU A 77 9.37 -3.35 -2.41
CA LEU A 77 10.48 -2.95 -1.52
C LEU A 77 10.55 -3.83 -0.26
N VAL A 78 9.40 -4.21 0.31
CA VAL A 78 9.31 -5.17 1.41
C VAL A 78 9.87 -6.53 0.99
N ALA A 79 9.46 -7.05 -0.17
CA ALA A 79 9.95 -8.32 -0.68
C ALA A 79 11.46 -8.30 -0.95
N ALA A 80 11.98 -7.18 -1.46
CA ALA A 80 13.40 -6.95 -1.68
C ALA A 80 14.20 -6.68 -0.39
N LYS A 81 13.51 -6.47 0.76
CA LYS A 81 14.11 -6.03 2.03
C LYS A 81 14.93 -4.74 1.90
N ASP A 82 14.50 -3.83 1.01
CA ASP A 82 15.18 -2.58 0.73
C ASP A 82 14.80 -1.49 1.74
N VAL A 83 15.57 -1.40 2.82
CA VAL A 83 15.34 -0.45 3.92
C VAL A 83 15.41 1.00 3.45
N GLU A 84 16.42 1.34 2.64
CA GLU A 84 16.62 2.71 2.14
C GLU A 84 15.51 3.11 1.16
N GLY A 85 15.08 2.17 0.32
CA GLY A 85 13.93 2.36 -0.57
C GLY A 85 12.62 2.59 0.21
N LEU A 86 12.37 1.82 1.26
CA LEU A 86 11.20 2.02 2.13
C LEU A 86 11.24 3.38 2.85
N PHE A 87 12.40 3.77 3.38
CA PHE A 87 12.59 5.08 3.98
C PHE A 87 12.31 6.21 2.98
N THR A 88 12.92 6.11 1.79
CA THR A 88 12.78 7.11 0.73
C THR A 88 11.32 7.23 0.28
N LEU A 89 10.62 6.11 0.09
CA LEU A 89 9.19 6.09 -0.24
C LEU A 89 8.37 6.84 0.81
N VAL A 90 8.52 6.53 2.11
CA VAL A 90 7.76 7.21 3.16
C VAL A 90 8.17 8.68 3.28
N ARG A 91 9.45 9.01 3.06
CA ARG A 91 10.00 10.36 3.17
C ARG A 91 9.51 11.30 2.05
N ASP A 92 9.42 10.79 0.82
CA ASP A 92 9.25 11.60 -0.38
C ASP A 92 7.87 11.46 -1.03
N ASP A 93 7.21 10.30 -0.89
CA ASP A 93 5.92 10.01 -1.54
C ASP A 93 4.71 10.10 -0.62
N VAL A 94 4.93 10.21 0.70
CA VAL A 94 3.86 10.39 1.68
C VAL A 94 3.88 11.83 2.17
N ALA A 95 2.86 12.59 1.76
CA ALA A 95 2.64 13.97 2.15
C ALA A 95 2.50 14.08 3.68
N LEU A 96 3.10 15.13 4.24
CA LEU A 96 3.01 15.39 5.66
C LEU A 96 1.83 16.31 5.96
N LEU A 97 0.94 15.85 6.83
CA LEU A 97 -0.21 16.61 7.31
C LEU A 97 0.05 17.00 8.77
N PRO A 98 0.59 18.20 9.02
CA PRO A 98 0.90 18.61 10.38
C PRO A 98 -0.38 18.78 11.21
N SER A 99 -0.26 18.49 12.50
CA SER A 99 -1.32 18.68 13.49
C SER A 99 -1.69 20.14 13.67
N THR A 100 -0.69 21.02 13.61
CA THR A 100 -0.84 22.48 13.65
C THR A 100 -0.04 23.12 12.52
N PRO A 101 -0.46 24.25 11.93
CA PRO A 101 0.20 24.78 10.74
C PRO A 101 1.61 25.36 10.99
N GLN A 102 1.99 25.63 12.23
CA GLN A 102 3.26 26.30 12.60
C GLN A 102 4.15 25.51 13.57
N GLY A 103 3.79 24.29 13.97
CA GLY A 103 4.52 23.62 15.05
C GLY A 103 4.46 22.10 15.04
N PHE A 104 5.29 21.53 15.91
CA PHE A 104 5.29 20.10 16.21
C PHE A 104 4.35 19.74 17.38
N ASP A 105 3.46 20.66 17.76
CA ASP A 105 2.52 20.44 18.85
C ASP A 105 1.66 19.20 18.56
N SER A 106 1.69 18.24 19.48
CA SER A 106 1.02 16.94 19.34
C SER A 106 1.41 16.14 18.09
N ALA A 107 2.54 16.46 17.43
CA ALA A 107 3.02 15.75 16.25
C ALA A 107 3.34 14.27 16.53
N ASN A 108 3.70 13.96 17.77
CA ASN A 108 4.04 12.62 18.25
C ASN A 108 2.82 11.77 18.65
N THR A 109 1.64 12.36 18.85
CA THR A 109 0.46 11.65 19.35
C THR A 109 -0.72 11.65 18.38
N GLN A 110 -0.83 12.64 17.49
CA GLN A 110 -1.98 12.72 16.60
C GLN A 110 -2.00 11.63 15.52
N VAL A 111 -3.15 10.97 15.41
CA VAL A 111 -3.48 9.99 14.38
C VAL A 111 -4.84 10.37 13.81
N ARG A 112 -4.99 10.31 12.48
CA ARG A 112 -6.25 10.60 11.78
C ARG A 112 -6.91 9.33 11.26
N TRP A 113 -6.13 8.44 10.65
CA TRP A 113 -6.64 7.23 9.98
C TRP A 113 -5.68 6.03 10.05
N GLY A 114 -4.46 6.22 10.53
CA GLY A 114 -3.48 5.17 10.80
C GLY A 114 -2.71 4.68 9.56
N PRO A 115 -1.69 3.82 9.77
CA PRO A 115 -0.65 3.53 8.77
C PRO A 115 -1.16 2.98 7.44
N ARG A 116 -2.17 2.09 7.48
CA ARG A 116 -2.73 1.46 6.28
C ARG A 116 -3.41 2.48 5.37
N ALA A 117 -4.17 3.40 5.96
CA ALA A 117 -4.82 4.48 5.22
C ALA A 117 -3.80 5.53 4.77
N THR A 118 -2.77 5.82 5.58
CA THR A 118 -1.66 6.69 5.19
C THR A 118 -0.92 6.20 3.94
N LEU A 119 -0.68 4.90 3.81
CA LEU A 119 -0.05 4.32 2.62
C LEU A 119 -0.92 4.48 1.36
N ARG A 120 -2.24 4.29 1.48
CA ARG A 120 -3.17 4.37 0.34
C ARG A 120 -3.47 5.81 -0.07
N GLY A 121 -3.72 6.67 0.91
CA GLY A 121 -4.00 8.09 0.69
C GLY A 121 -2.75 8.94 0.48
N GLN A 122 -1.57 8.34 0.66
CA GLN A 122 -0.26 8.99 0.52
C GLN A 122 -0.13 10.28 1.34
N ALA A 123 -0.80 10.32 2.48
CA ALA A 123 -0.79 11.48 3.36
C ALA A 123 -1.02 11.03 4.80
N GLY A 124 -0.37 11.69 5.75
CA GLY A 124 -0.57 11.40 7.17
C GLY A 124 0.21 12.33 8.08
N THR A 125 -0.08 12.25 9.36
CA THR A 125 0.61 13.00 10.42
C THR A 125 2.06 12.52 10.57
N PRO A 126 2.94 13.28 11.27
CA PRO A 126 4.30 12.82 11.55
C PRO A 126 4.32 11.47 12.27
N ARG A 127 3.43 11.28 13.24
CA ARG A 127 3.23 10.02 13.96
C ARG A 127 2.83 8.88 13.02
N GLU A 128 1.87 9.11 12.13
CA GLU A 128 1.42 8.08 11.18
C GLU A 128 2.50 7.69 10.17
N ARG A 129 3.33 8.63 9.72
CA ARG A 129 4.48 8.32 8.84
C ARG A 129 5.51 7.45 9.55
N ALA A 130 5.81 7.75 10.81
CA ALA A 130 6.73 6.95 11.60
C ALA A 130 6.19 5.52 11.83
N GLU A 131 4.92 5.39 12.18
CA GLU A 131 4.27 4.08 12.36
C GLU A 131 4.12 3.32 11.03
N LEU A 132 3.91 4.01 9.91
CA LEU A 132 3.94 3.39 8.58
C LEU A 132 5.32 2.84 8.26
N LEU A 133 6.38 3.62 8.48
CA LEU A 133 7.74 3.14 8.23
C LEU A 133 8.07 1.93 9.11
N LYS A 134 7.73 1.99 10.40
CA LYS A 134 7.85 0.85 11.31
C LYS A 134 7.11 -0.37 10.78
N ALA A 135 5.84 -0.22 10.38
CA ALA A 135 5.05 -1.33 9.86
C ALA A 135 5.68 -1.95 8.59
N LEU A 136 6.25 -1.13 7.71
CA LEU A 136 6.95 -1.61 6.51
C LEU A 136 8.25 -2.36 6.86
N TYR A 137 9.03 -1.85 7.81
CA TYR A 137 10.24 -2.54 8.30
C TYR A 137 9.92 -3.88 8.95
N LEU A 138 8.89 -3.94 9.81
CA LEU A 138 8.42 -5.19 10.41
C LEU A 138 7.99 -6.20 9.35
N ARG A 139 7.25 -5.76 8.33
CA ARG A 139 6.84 -6.62 7.20
C ARG A 139 8.03 -7.14 6.39
N ALA A 140 9.10 -6.37 6.28
CA ALA A 140 10.35 -6.78 5.62
C ALA A 140 11.23 -7.69 6.50
N GLY A 141 10.82 -7.95 7.74
CA GLY A 141 11.52 -8.82 8.69
C GLY A 141 12.57 -8.12 9.54
N PHE A 142 12.55 -6.79 9.62
CA PHE A 142 13.42 -6.01 10.50
C PHE A 142 12.72 -5.64 11.80
N THR A 143 13.50 -5.42 12.86
CA THR A 143 13.00 -4.81 14.10
C THR A 143 12.98 -3.29 13.97
N ALA A 144 11.88 -2.66 14.37
CA ALA A 144 11.74 -1.21 14.32
C ALA A 144 10.90 -0.68 15.48
N GLU A 145 11.32 0.47 16.02
CA GLU A 145 10.61 1.20 17.06
C GLU A 145 10.45 2.67 16.64
N VAL A 146 9.32 3.27 17.02
CA VAL A 146 9.12 4.72 16.85
C VAL A 146 9.53 5.42 18.13
N VAL A 147 10.59 6.22 18.02
CA VAL A 147 11.08 7.08 19.11
C VAL A 147 10.65 8.52 18.91
N VAL A 148 10.52 9.26 20.01
CA VAL A 148 10.21 10.69 20.01
C VAL A 148 11.48 11.46 20.37
N GLY A 149 11.88 12.39 19.51
CA GLY A 149 13.04 13.26 19.71
C GLY A 149 12.65 14.73 19.80
N VAL A 150 13.59 15.54 20.27
CA VAL A 150 13.48 17.00 20.24
C VAL A 150 13.93 17.49 18.85
N PRO A 151 13.17 18.37 18.17
CA PRO A 151 13.59 18.94 16.89
C PRO A 151 14.94 19.65 17.02
N VAL A 152 15.80 19.53 15.99
CA VAL A 152 17.06 20.27 15.97
C VAL A 152 16.78 21.78 15.90
N PRO A 153 17.49 22.62 16.67
CA PRO A 153 17.18 24.06 16.76
C PRO A 153 17.22 24.81 15.42
N SER A 154 17.98 24.31 14.45
CA SER A 154 18.13 24.90 13.11
C SER A 154 17.04 24.48 12.13
N ALA A 155 16.14 23.55 12.49
CA ALA A 155 15.08 23.09 11.61
C ALA A 155 13.89 24.07 11.59
N SER A 156 13.57 24.59 10.40
CA SER A 156 12.33 25.34 10.20
C SER A 156 11.14 24.37 10.14
N CYS A 157 10.18 24.52 11.06
CA CYS A 157 8.91 23.77 11.05
C CYS A 157 8.21 23.89 9.69
N ALA A 158 8.13 25.09 9.11
CA ALA A 158 7.48 25.32 7.83
C ALA A 158 8.11 24.47 6.71
N ARG A 159 9.45 24.40 6.67
CA ARG A 159 10.17 23.62 5.65
C ARG A 159 9.99 22.11 5.82
N LEU A 160 9.90 21.62 7.06
CA LEU A 160 9.73 20.20 7.34
C LEU A 160 8.27 19.74 7.19
N LEU A 161 7.32 20.60 7.55
CA LEU A 161 5.90 20.28 7.64
C LEU A 161 5.12 20.55 6.34
N ALA A 162 5.53 21.53 5.53
CA ALA A 162 4.85 21.87 4.28
C ALA A 162 5.36 21.07 3.06
N ARG A 163 5.96 19.90 3.27
CA ARG A 163 6.50 19.09 2.16
C ARG A 163 5.38 18.30 1.49
N GLY A 164 4.97 18.77 0.31
CA GLY A 164 4.10 18.01 -0.60
C GLY A 164 4.80 16.77 -1.18
N PRO A 165 4.03 15.86 -1.79
CA PRO A 165 4.59 14.71 -2.50
C PRO A 165 5.50 15.20 -3.63
N GLN A 166 6.69 14.61 -3.77
CA GLN A 166 7.71 15.12 -4.71
C GLN A 166 7.64 14.51 -6.11
N ARG A 167 6.67 13.64 -6.39
CA ARG A 167 6.60 12.91 -7.65
C ARG A 167 5.65 13.55 -8.66
N ALA A 168 5.96 13.36 -9.95
CA ALA A 168 5.01 13.59 -11.03
C ALA A 168 4.14 12.33 -11.21
N LEU A 169 2.85 12.54 -11.54
CA LEU A 169 1.96 11.47 -11.98
C LEU A 169 2.46 10.97 -13.34
N ASP A 170 2.66 9.66 -13.45
CA ASP A 170 3.10 9.01 -14.68
C ASP A 170 2.21 7.81 -15.01
N TYR A 171 1.76 7.76 -16.26
CA TYR A 171 0.91 6.70 -16.76
C TYR A 171 1.64 6.00 -17.91
N PRO A 172 2.29 4.85 -17.66
CA PRO A 172 3.18 4.21 -18.62
C PRO A 172 2.41 3.41 -19.68
N ALA A 173 1.40 4.04 -20.30
CA ALA A 173 0.71 3.51 -21.46
C ALA A 173 1.32 4.05 -22.75
N THR A 174 1.53 3.18 -23.73
CA THR A 174 1.92 3.63 -25.07
C THR A 174 0.74 4.26 -25.81
N ALA A 175 1.03 5.09 -26.81
CA ALA A 175 -0.01 5.65 -27.68
C ALA A 175 -0.82 4.54 -28.38
N GLU A 176 -0.17 3.43 -28.72
CA GLU A 176 -0.82 2.25 -29.31
C GLU A 176 -1.79 1.58 -28.33
N GLN A 177 -1.39 1.42 -27.07
CA GLN A 177 -2.27 0.89 -26.02
C GLN A 177 -3.51 1.75 -25.85
N THR A 178 -3.30 3.07 -25.71
CA THR A 178 -4.39 4.04 -25.59
C THR A 178 -5.32 4.01 -26.81
N ALA A 179 -4.76 3.93 -28.02
CA ALA A 179 -5.55 3.83 -29.25
C ALA A 179 -6.31 2.50 -29.38
N ARG A 180 -5.77 1.39 -28.86
CA ARG A 180 -6.48 0.10 -28.82
C ARG A 180 -7.65 0.17 -27.83
N TRP A 181 -7.43 0.69 -26.63
CA TRP A 181 -8.50 0.83 -25.63
C TRP A 181 -9.62 1.73 -26.13
N ALA A 182 -9.31 2.84 -26.77
CA ALA A 182 -10.31 3.77 -27.32
C ALA A 182 -11.23 3.14 -28.39
N LYS A 183 -10.86 2.02 -29.02
CA LYS A 183 -11.70 1.33 -30.02
C LYS A 183 -12.77 0.43 -29.41
N VAL A 184 -12.52 -0.09 -28.21
CA VAL A 184 -13.38 -1.08 -27.56
C VAL A 184 -14.09 -0.50 -26.34
N LEU A 185 -13.53 0.55 -25.73
CA LEU A 185 -14.18 1.27 -24.65
C LEU A 185 -15.24 2.22 -25.22
N PRO A 186 -16.38 2.36 -24.55
CA PRO A 186 -17.41 3.31 -24.96
C PRO A 186 -16.84 4.74 -24.94
N ALA A 187 -16.90 5.43 -26.08
CA ALA A 187 -16.36 6.78 -26.29
C ALA A 187 -16.99 7.84 -25.37
N ASP A 188 -18.17 7.55 -24.83
CA ASP A 188 -18.87 8.36 -23.85
C ASP A 188 -19.46 7.44 -22.77
N ALA A 189 -18.76 7.30 -21.65
CA ALA A 189 -19.46 7.05 -20.39
C ALA A 189 -20.14 8.36 -19.93
N THR A 190 -20.92 9.01 -20.81
CA THR A 190 -22.13 9.61 -20.28
C THR A 190 -22.85 8.43 -19.67
N LEU A 191 -22.98 8.40 -18.35
CA LEU A 191 -23.80 7.42 -17.66
C LEU A 191 -25.20 7.51 -18.28
N LYS A 192 -25.45 6.80 -19.39
CA LYS A 192 -26.77 6.61 -20.00
C LYS A 192 -27.51 5.52 -19.21
N GLY A 193 -27.36 5.56 -17.90
CA GLY A 193 -28.25 4.95 -16.94
C GLY A 193 -29.15 6.04 -16.37
N PRO A 194 -30.27 5.67 -15.73
CA PRO A 194 -30.93 6.61 -14.83
C PRO A 194 -29.87 7.21 -13.88
N ALA A 195 -29.97 8.50 -13.59
CA ALA A 195 -29.10 9.14 -12.59
C ALA A 195 -29.00 8.22 -11.38
N PRO A 196 -27.80 7.99 -10.82
CA PRO A 196 -27.66 7.09 -9.68
C PRO A 196 -28.64 7.53 -8.61
N SER A 197 -29.62 6.67 -8.31
CA SER A 197 -30.51 6.89 -7.19
C SER A 197 -29.65 6.96 -5.94
N ALA A 198 -30.01 7.82 -4.98
CA ALA A 198 -29.32 7.87 -3.71
C ALA A 198 -29.16 6.44 -3.17
N LEU A 199 -27.91 6.04 -2.91
CA LEU A 199 -27.64 4.87 -2.09
C LEU A 199 -28.22 5.20 -0.71
N ASP A 200 -29.38 4.63 -0.42
CA ASP A 200 -30.15 4.87 0.82
C ASP A 200 -30.81 6.27 0.91
N PRO A 201 -31.92 6.50 0.18
CA PRO A 201 -32.67 7.78 0.27
C PRO A 201 -33.32 7.99 1.65
N ASP A 202 -33.45 6.93 2.44
CA ASP A 202 -34.10 6.94 3.75
C ASP A 202 -33.08 7.15 4.89
N GLY A 203 -31.78 7.25 4.60
CA GLY A 203 -30.73 7.53 5.56
C GLY A 203 -30.67 6.53 6.72
N GLY A 204 -31.00 5.26 6.44
CA GLY A 204 -31.18 4.22 7.43
C GLY A 204 -29.87 3.78 8.10
N VAL A 205 -29.40 4.56 9.07
CA VAL A 205 -28.54 4.04 10.14
C VAL A 205 -29.39 3.06 10.95
N ARG A 206 -29.36 1.78 10.57
CA ARG A 206 -29.78 0.72 11.50
C ARG A 206 -28.76 0.73 12.64
N ALA A 207 -29.18 1.30 13.77
CA ALA A 207 -28.52 1.22 15.06
C ALA A 207 -28.31 -0.25 15.49
#